data_AF-A0A7W0YNV0-F1
#
_entry.id   AF-A0A7W0YNV0-F1
#
_cell.length_a   1.000
_cell.length_b   1.000
_cell.length_c   1.000
_cell.angle_alpha   90.00
_cell.angle_beta   90.00
_cell.angle_gamma   90.00
#
_symmetry.space_group_name_H-M   'P 1'
#
loop_
_entity.id
_entity.type
_entity.pdbx_description
1 polymer ?
#
loop_
_entity_poly.entity_id
_entity_poly.type
_entity_poly.pdbx_seq_one_letter_code
_entity_poly.pdbx_strand_id
1 'polypeptide(L)'
;MDDQQWLAQRFEQHRGRLRAVAYRMLGSLSEAEDAVQETWLRLTRADASQVENLGGWLTTIVARVSLNMLRARQGRLEEPLGPRVPEPVIDPAEGTDPEHEALMADSVGLALLVVLEKLTPAERLAFVLHDVFAVPFDEIAPIVGRSQAATRQLASRARRRVRGASTSPVAELARQREVVDAFLAAARDGNFGALVAVLDPEVVLRADRPAVIAGASTEVRGAREVARRAVEGGA
;
A
#
# COMPACT_ATOMS: atom_id res chain seq x y z
N MET A 1 -3.92 -33.50 18.64
CA MET A 1 -4.10 -32.38 17.69
C MET A 1 -3.07 -32.59 16.61
N ASP A 2 -3.48 -32.52 15.35
CA ASP A 2 -2.56 -32.66 14.21
C ASP A 2 -1.54 -31.50 14.25
N ASP A 3 -0.24 -31.78 14.10
CA ASP A 3 0.83 -30.77 14.16
C ASP A 3 0.57 -29.64 13.14
N GLN A 4 -0.07 -29.99 12.03
CA GLN A 4 -0.48 -29.05 10.99
C GLN A 4 -1.59 -28.10 11.44
N GLN A 5 -2.54 -28.56 12.26
CA GLN A 5 -3.59 -27.72 12.84
C GLN A 5 -3.04 -26.75 13.89
N TRP A 6 -2.07 -27.20 14.70
CA TRP A 6 -1.40 -26.33 15.66
C TRP A 6 -0.60 -25.22 14.95
N LEU A 7 0.16 -25.56 13.91
CA LEU A 7 0.89 -24.58 13.09
C LEU A 7 -0.04 -23.58 12.41
N ALA A 8 -1.18 -24.04 11.89
CA ALA A 8 -2.18 -23.16 11.28
C ALA A 8 -2.73 -22.15 12.30
N GLN A 9 -3.09 -22.61 13.51
CA GLN A 9 -3.59 -21.73 14.56
C GLN A 9 -2.55 -20.69 14.99
N ARG A 10 -1.28 -21.11 15.12
CA ARG A 10 -0.16 -20.21 15.42
C ARG A 10 0.10 -19.20 14.32
N PHE A 11 0.02 -19.61 13.06
CA PHE A 11 0.18 -18.71 11.92
C PHE A 11 -0.93 -17.66 11.88
N GLU A 12 -2.18 -18.08 12.13
CA GLU A 12 -3.33 -17.18 12.11
C GLU A 12 -3.22 -16.06 13.15
N GLN A 13 -2.65 -16.35 14.33
CA GLN A 13 -2.32 -15.35 15.35
C GLN A 13 -1.35 -14.26 14.84
N HIS A 14 -0.55 -14.56 13.81
CA HIS A 14 0.41 -13.62 13.22
C HIS A 14 -0.06 -13.02 11.89
N ARG A 15 -1.10 -13.57 11.24
CA ARG A 15 -1.53 -13.20 9.89
C ARG A 15 -1.74 -11.70 9.74
N GLY A 16 -2.47 -11.07 10.66
CA GLY A 16 -2.75 -9.62 10.62
C GLY A 16 -1.47 -8.78 10.60
N ARG A 17 -0.49 -9.09 11.46
CA ARG A 17 0.81 -8.41 11.49
C ARG A 17 1.63 -8.68 10.23
N LEU A 18 1.67 -9.91 9.73
CA LEU A 18 2.40 -10.26 8.50
C LEU A 18 1.83 -9.51 7.30
N ARG A 19 0.50 -9.45 7.19
CA ARG A 19 -0.19 -8.68 6.16
C ARG A 19 0.12 -7.19 6.28
N ALA A 20 0.11 -6.63 7.48
CA ALA A 20 0.48 -5.23 7.72
C ALA A 20 1.90 -4.92 7.23
N VAL A 21 2.87 -5.78 7.57
CA VAL A 21 4.26 -5.64 7.10
C VAL A 21 4.31 -5.71 5.57
N ALA A 22 3.69 -6.73 4.97
CA ALA A 22 3.69 -6.93 3.53
C ALA A 22 3.02 -5.77 2.79
N TYR A 23 1.89 -5.27 3.28
CA TYR A 23 1.18 -4.13 2.69
C TYR A 23 2.01 -2.85 2.76
N ARG A 24 2.62 -2.53 3.91
CA ARG A 24 3.54 -1.37 4.03
C ARG A 24 4.77 -1.51 3.14
N MET A 25 5.21 -2.74 2.87
CA MET A 25 6.30 -3.01 1.94
C MET A 25 5.90 -2.89 0.47
N LEU A 26 4.73 -3.40 0.10
CA LEU A 26 4.35 -3.65 -1.30
C LEU A 26 3.38 -2.61 -1.86
N GLY A 27 2.59 -1.94 -1.03
CA GLY A 27 1.61 -0.92 -1.43
C GLY A 27 0.37 -1.47 -2.15
N SER A 28 0.19 -2.79 -2.18
CA SER A 28 -0.95 -3.48 -2.78
C SER A 28 -1.45 -4.55 -1.82
N LEU A 29 -2.77 -4.66 -1.69
CA LEU A 29 -3.40 -5.64 -0.80
C LEU A 29 -3.26 -7.05 -1.37
N SER A 30 -3.47 -7.21 -2.69
CA SER A 30 -3.32 -8.49 -3.37
C SER A 30 -1.90 -9.03 -3.23
N GLU A 31 -0.90 -8.19 -3.48
CA GLU A 31 0.50 -8.61 -3.35
C GLU A 31 0.89 -8.85 -1.87
N ALA A 32 0.23 -8.20 -0.92
CA ALA A 32 0.42 -8.47 0.50
C ALA A 32 -0.14 -9.84 0.91
N GLU A 33 -1.34 -10.18 0.44
CA GLU A 33 -1.92 -11.52 0.64
C GLU A 33 -1.06 -12.60 -0.01
N ASP A 34 -0.57 -12.38 -1.23
CA ASP A 34 0.36 -13.30 -1.91
C ASP A 34 1.63 -13.54 -1.08
N ALA A 35 2.21 -12.47 -0.50
CA ALA A 35 3.38 -12.59 0.34
C ALA A 35 3.11 -13.37 1.64
N VAL A 36 1.93 -13.19 2.23
CA VAL A 36 1.48 -13.94 3.41
C VAL A 36 1.27 -15.42 3.06
N GLN A 37 0.65 -15.71 1.92
CA GLN A 37 0.47 -17.07 1.43
C GLN A 37 1.81 -17.78 1.16
N GLU A 38 2.74 -17.12 0.48
CA GLU A 38 4.08 -17.66 0.26
C GLU A 38 4.83 -17.89 1.59
N THR A 39 4.60 -17.04 2.59
CA THR A 39 5.15 -17.22 3.95
C THR A 39 4.57 -18.48 4.61
N TRP A 40 3.27 -18.72 4.49
CA TRP A 40 2.61 -19.95 4.95
C TRP A 40 3.17 -21.21 4.28
N LEU A 41 3.37 -21.16 2.95
CA LEU A 41 3.95 -22.28 2.19
C LEU A 41 5.40 -22.56 2.59
N ARG A 42 6.15 -21.55 3.02
CA ARG A 42 7.51 -21.73 3.56
C ARG A 42 7.51 -22.30 4.97
N LEU A 43 6.55 -21.89 5.81
CA LEU A 43 6.38 -22.45 7.16
C LEU A 43 6.07 -23.95 7.10
N THR A 44 5.10 -24.35 6.28
CA THR A 44 4.66 -25.74 6.17
C THR A 44 5.73 -26.69 5.61
N ARG A 45 6.70 -26.16 4.85
CA ARG A 45 7.84 -26.93 4.33
C ARG A 45 9.07 -26.89 5.24
N ALA A 46 9.09 -25.99 6.22
CA ALA A 46 10.18 -25.87 7.16
C ALA A 46 9.96 -26.79 8.36
N ASP A 47 11.03 -27.35 8.91
CA ASP A 47 10.97 -27.99 10.21
C ASP A 47 10.85 -26.91 11.30
N ALA A 48 9.61 -26.51 11.59
CA ALA A 48 9.31 -25.45 12.55
C ALA A 48 9.45 -25.90 14.02
N SER A 49 9.75 -27.18 14.27
CA SER A 49 9.90 -27.73 15.63
C SER A 49 11.04 -27.10 16.43
N GLN A 50 12.03 -26.51 15.75
CA GLN A 50 13.18 -25.84 16.37
C GLN A 50 13.05 -24.30 16.41
N VAL A 51 11.92 -23.74 16.01
CA VAL A 51 11.74 -22.29 15.97
C VAL A 51 11.22 -21.79 17.31
N GLU A 52 12.13 -21.30 18.16
CA GLU A 52 11.80 -20.76 19.49
C GLU A 52 10.93 -19.48 19.42
N ASN A 53 11.20 -18.61 18.43
CA ASN A 53 10.45 -17.39 18.19
C ASN A 53 9.80 -17.41 16.80
N LEU A 54 8.62 -18.02 16.72
CA LEU A 54 7.86 -18.14 15.47
C LEU A 54 7.50 -16.77 14.88
N GLY A 55 7.12 -15.80 15.71
CA GLY A 55 6.76 -14.45 15.25
C GLY A 55 7.92 -13.74 14.56
N GLY A 56 9.11 -13.78 15.17
CA GLY A 56 10.34 -13.22 14.58
C GLY A 56 10.75 -13.92 13.29
N TRP A 57 10.64 -15.25 13.27
CA TRP A 57 10.89 -16.06 12.08
C TRP A 57 9.93 -15.71 10.93
N LEU A 58 8.62 -15.67 11.19
CA LEU A 58 7.62 -15.32 10.19
C LEU A 58 7.82 -13.89 9.66
N THR A 59 8.20 -12.95 10.53
CA THR A 59 8.54 -11.56 10.14
C THR A 59 9.71 -11.55 9.17
N THR A 60 10.73 -12.36 9.44
CA THR A 60 11.91 -12.49 8.58
C THR A 60 11.54 -13.05 7.21
N ILE A 61 10.69 -14.09 7.18
CA ILE A 61 10.26 -14.72 5.93
C ILE A 61 9.41 -13.75 5.10
N VAL A 62 8.37 -13.14 5.68
CA VAL A 62 7.51 -12.21 4.92
C VAL A 62 8.30 -11.00 4.42
N ALA A 63 9.22 -10.47 5.22
CA ALA A 63 10.09 -9.37 4.81
C ALA A 63 11.00 -9.74 3.62
N ARG A 64 11.56 -10.96 3.62
CA ARG A 64 12.36 -11.48 2.49
C ARG A 64 11.50 -11.67 1.24
N VAL A 65 10.31 -12.23 1.38
CA VAL A 65 9.35 -12.40 0.27
C VAL A 65 9.02 -11.05 -0.33
N SER A 66 8.60 -10.08 0.48
CA SER A 66 8.28 -8.73 0.01
C SER A 66 9.48 -8.02 -0.63
N LEU A 67 10.69 -8.16 -0.08
CA LEU A 67 11.91 -7.60 -0.67
C LEU A 67 12.19 -8.19 -2.06
N ASN A 68 12.01 -9.50 -2.22
CA ASN A 68 12.20 -10.17 -3.50
C ASN A 68 11.16 -9.73 -4.53
N MET A 69 9.89 -9.58 -4.12
CA MET A 69 8.84 -9.04 -4.99
C MET A 69 9.18 -7.62 -5.46
N LEU A 70 9.62 -6.72 -4.57
CA LEU A 70 10.05 -5.37 -4.94
C LEU A 70 11.25 -5.36 -5.91
N ARG A 71 12.23 -6.25 -5.71
CA ARG A 71 13.37 -6.40 -6.62
C ARG A 71 12.94 -6.91 -7.99
N ALA A 72 12.03 -7.89 -8.02
CA ALA A 72 11.48 -8.42 -9.26
C ALA A 72 10.68 -7.36 -10.03
N ARG A 73 9.95 -6.46 -9.32
CA ARG A 73 9.30 -5.30 -9.95
C ARG A 73 10.31 -4.35 -10.60
N GLN A 74 11.43 -4.04 -9.94
CA GLN A 74 12.47 -3.19 -10.55
C GLN A 74 13.13 -3.84 -11.76
N GLY A 75 13.30 -5.16 -11.78
CA GLY A 75 13.88 -5.90 -12.89
C GLY A 75 12.95 -6.03 -14.10
N ARG A 76 11.64 -5.99 -13.89
CA ARG A 76 10.60 -5.96 -14.92
C ARG A 76 10.32 -4.50 -15.32
N LEU A 77 11.24 -3.91 -16.08
CA LEU A 77 11.01 -2.64 -16.79
C LEU A 77 10.03 -2.84 -17.96
N GLU A 78 8.85 -3.41 -17.70
CA GLU A 78 7.70 -3.16 -18.56
C GLU A 78 7.19 -1.77 -18.17
N GLU A 79 7.23 -0.84 -19.12
CA GLU A 79 6.75 0.53 -18.92
C GLU A 79 5.35 0.51 -18.31
N PRO A 80 5.17 1.00 -17.07
CA PRO A 80 3.84 1.12 -16.49
C PRO A 80 3.03 2.06 -17.39
N LEU A 81 1.84 1.63 -17.83
CA LEU A 81 0.90 2.45 -18.63
C LEU A 81 0.26 3.61 -17.81
N GLY A 82 0.97 4.14 -16.81
CA GLY A 82 0.53 5.25 -15.95
C GLY A 82 1.22 5.27 -14.58
N PRO A 83 1.06 6.37 -13.81
CA PRO A 83 1.52 6.44 -12.42
C PRO A 83 0.80 5.39 -11.56
N ARG A 84 1.55 4.49 -10.92
CA ARG A 84 0.99 3.53 -9.95
C ARG A 84 0.67 4.27 -8.67
N VAL A 85 -0.60 4.22 -8.26
CA VAL A 85 -1.06 4.71 -6.97
C VAL A 85 -1.23 3.49 -6.06
N PRO A 86 -0.83 3.55 -4.78
CA PRO A 86 -1.11 2.48 -3.83
C PRO A 86 -2.60 2.14 -3.83
N GLU A 87 -2.94 0.85 -3.75
CA GLU A 87 -4.35 0.42 -3.70
C GLU A 87 -4.97 0.88 -2.37
N PRO A 88 -5.97 1.79 -2.41
CA PRO A 88 -6.69 2.15 -1.21
C PRO A 88 -7.52 0.96 -0.75
N VAL A 89 -7.52 0.69 0.55
CA VAL A 89 -8.44 -0.28 1.14
C VAL A 89 -9.81 0.37 1.20
N ILE A 90 -10.72 -0.06 0.32
CA ILE A 90 -12.14 0.24 0.42
C ILE A 90 -12.80 -1.11 0.65
N ASP A 91 -13.23 -1.40 1.88
CA ASP A 91 -13.96 -2.64 2.17
C ASP A 91 -15.23 -2.36 2.98
N PRO A 92 -16.40 -2.92 2.58
CA PRO A 92 -17.61 -2.86 3.37
C PRO A 92 -17.52 -3.89 4.49
N ALA A 93 -17.19 -3.43 5.70
CA ALA A 93 -17.62 -4.00 6.98
C ALA A 93 -17.79 -5.53 7.06
N GLU A 94 -16.79 -6.35 6.72
CA GLU A 94 -16.83 -7.79 7.06
C GLU A 94 -15.41 -8.38 7.17
N GLY A 95 -14.93 -8.53 8.42
CA GLY A 95 -13.99 -9.60 8.77
C GLY A 95 -12.52 -9.24 9.03
N THR A 96 -12.10 -7.99 8.98
CA THR A 96 -10.75 -7.63 9.45
C THR A 96 -10.75 -7.26 10.94
N ASP A 97 -9.63 -7.49 11.61
CA ASP A 97 -9.30 -6.89 12.90
C ASP A 97 -9.54 -5.36 12.86
N PRO A 98 -10.52 -4.83 13.61
CA PRO A 98 -10.89 -3.41 13.60
C PRO A 98 -9.72 -2.48 13.93
N GLU A 99 -8.74 -2.96 14.70
CA GLU A 99 -7.54 -2.20 15.06
C GLU A 99 -6.62 -2.01 13.84
N HIS A 100 -6.57 -3.00 12.94
CA HIS A 100 -5.82 -2.93 11.69
C HIS A 100 -6.53 -2.09 10.62
N GLU A 101 -7.87 -2.12 10.58
CA GLU A 101 -8.67 -1.23 9.73
C GLU A 101 -8.46 0.23 10.14
N ALA A 102 -8.47 0.55 11.43
CA ALA A 102 -8.21 1.88 11.93
C ALA A 102 -6.78 2.39 11.59
N LEU A 103 -5.79 1.50 11.61
CA LEU A 103 -4.40 1.81 11.24
C LEU A 103 -4.18 2.07 9.74
N MET A 104 -5.09 1.61 8.88
CA MET A 104 -5.02 1.76 7.42
C MET A 104 -5.99 2.82 6.88
N ALA A 105 -7.11 3.07 7.57
CA ALA A 105 -8.14 4.01 7.17
C ALA A 105 -7.81 5.49 7.45
N ASP A 106 -6.75 5.79 8.21
CA ASP A 106 -6.33 7.18 8.39
C ASP A 106 -5.57 7.71 7.16
N SER A 107 -5.85 8.97 6.81
CA SER A 107 -5.22 9.77 5.74
C SER A 107 -3.69 9.70 5.72
N VAL A 108 -3.07 9.62 6.91
CA VAL A 108 -1.62 9.48 7.10
C VAL A 108 -1.11 8.14 6.53
N GLY A 109 -1.93 7.09 6.58
CA GLY A 109 -1.60 5.76 6.09
C GLY A 109 -1.32 5.72 4.59
N LEU A 110 -2.18 6.33 3.78
CA LEU A 110 -2.02 6.46 2.32
C LEU A 110 -0.85 7.39 1.95
N ALA A 111 -0.73 8.53 2.65
CA ALA A 111 0.41 9.45 2.48
C ALA A 111 1.75 8.72 2.62
N LEU A 112 1.85 7.89 3.65
CA LEU A 112 3.06 7.13 3.92
C LEU A 112 3.34 6.14 2.79
N LEU A 113 2.35 5.42 2.25
CA LEU A 113 2.57 4.49 1.15
C LEU A 113 3.16 5.18 -0.09
N VAL A 114 2.62 6.34 -0.48
CA VAL A 114 3.14 7.14 -1.60
C VAL A 114 4.59 7.57 -1.37
N VAL A 115 4.93 7.95 -0.14
CA VAL A 115 6.31 8.30 0.21
C VAL A 115 7.22 7.07 0.18
N LEU A 116 6.76 5.92 0.69
CA LEU A 116 7.50 4.67 0.66
C LEU A 116 7.80 4.20 -0.77
N GLU A 117 6.92 4.51 -1.74
CA GLU A 117 7.15 4.23 -3.16
C GLU A 117 8.44 4.83 -3.72
N LYS A 118 8.90 5.96 -3.18
CA LYS A 118 10.14 6.64 -3.61
C LYS A 118 11.43 6.08 -2.99
N LEU A 119 11.31 5.09 -2.09
CA LEU A 119 12.45 4.45 -1.45
C LEU A 119 12.96 3.27 -2.29
N THR A 120 14.27 3.03 -2.25
CA THR A 120 14.81 1.75 -2.78
C THR A 120 14.28 0.59 -1.94
N PRO A 121 14.22 -0.65 -2.47
CA PRO A 121 13.67 -1.79 -1.73
C PRO A 121 14.34 -2.02 -0.37
N ALA A 122 15.66 -1.83 -0.29
CA ALA A 122 16.41 -2.00 0.96
C ALA A 122 16.17 -0.85 1.96
N GLU A 123 16.02 0.39 1.48
CA GLU A 123 15.65 1.53 2.34
C GLU A 123 14.23 1.37 2.89
N ARG A 124 13.29 0.97 2.04
CA ARG A 124 11.91 0.69 2.46
C ARG A 124 11.85 -0.40 3.51
N LEU A 125 12.55 -1.52 3.28
CA LEU A 125 12.58 -2.63 4.25
C LEU A 125 13.16 -2.21 5.60
N ALA A 126 14.29 -1.51 5.58
CA ALA A 126 14.92 -1.04 6.81
C ALA A 126 14.01 -0.07 7.58
N PHE A 127 13.34 0.85 6.88
CA PHE A 127 12.41 1.79 7.48
C PHE A 127 11.14 1.12 8.01
N VAL A 128 10.46 0.31 7.20
CA VAL A 128 9.20 -0.33 7.61
C VAL A 128 9.43 -1.23 8.81
N LEU A 129 10.41 -2.13 8.76
CA LEU A 129 10.64 -3.05 9.87
C LEU A 129 11.05 -2.32 11.14
N HIS A 130 11.92 -1.31 11.06
CA HIS A 130 12.42 -0.64 12.25
C HIS A 130 11.50 0.47 12.76
N ASP A 131 11.11 1.41 11.90
CA ASP A 131 10.38 2.62 12.29
C ASP A 131 8.87 2.37 12.46
N VAL A 132 8.30 1.39 11.76
CA VAL A 132 6.85 1.07 11.84
C VAL A 132 6.59 -0.15 12.75
N PHE A 133 7.45 -1.15 12.70
CA PHE A 133 7.26 -2.42 13.42
C PHE A 133 8.26 -2.67 14.56
N ALA A 134 9.09 -1.68 14.90
CA ALA A 134 10.04 -1.71 16.01
C ALA A 134 11.05 -2.88 16.00
N VAL A 135 11.36 -3.43 14.83
CA VAL A 135 12.34 -4.52 14.68
C VAL A 135 13.77 -3.98 14.86
N PRO A 136 14.63 -4.62 15.67
CA PRO A 136 16.02 -4.23 15.86
C PRO A 136 16.86 -4.34 14.57
N PHE A 137 17.85 -3.46 14.40
CA PHE A 137 18.66 -3.42 13.18
C PHE A 137 19.54 -4.67 12.96
N ASP A 138 19.89 -5.37 14.01
CA ASP A 138 20.64 -6.64 13.99
C ASP A 138 19.79 -7.78 13.43
N GLU A 139 18.48 -7.78 13.67
CA GLU A 139 17.55 -8.72 13.03
C GLU A 139 17.28 -8.36 11.56
N ILE A 140 17.30 -7.07 11.22
CA ILE A 140 17.06 -6.60 9.84
C ILE A 140 18.29 -6.82 8.94
N ALA A 141 19.49 -6.63 9.47
CA ALA A 141 20.76 -6.77 8.77
C ALA A 141 20.89 -8.06 7.90
N PRO A 142 20.60 -9.26 8.42
CA PRO A 142 20.64 -10.50 7.63
C PRO A 142 19.53 -10.60 6.58
N ILE A 143 18.45 -9.82 6.69
CA ILE A 143 17.37 -9.79 5.69
C ILE A 143 17.82 -9.00 4.45
N VAL A 144 18.45 -7.85 4.66
CA VAL A 144 18.98 -7.01 3.57
C VAL A 144 20.34 -7.50 3.04
N GLY A 145 21.01 -8.41 3.74
CA GLY A 145 22.35 -8.90 3.40
C GLY A 145 23.43 -7.84 3.61
N ARG A 146 23.37 -7.10 4.73
CA ARG A 146 24.29 -5.99 5.06
C ARG A 146 24.68 -6.05 6.54
N SER A 147 25.67 -5.24 6.93
CA SER A 147 25.99 -5.03 8.35
C SER A 147 24.89 -4.24 9.08
N GLN A 148 24.83 -4.36 10.41
CA GLN A 148 23.91 -3.58 11.24
C GLN A 148 24.10 -2.06 11.03
N ALA A 149 25.35 -1.60 10.94
CA ALA A 149 25.67 -0.20 10.67
C ALA A 149 25.18 0.28 9.29
N ALA A 150 25.36 -0.53 8.24
CA ALA A 150 24.84 -0.21 6.90
C ALA A 150 23.30 -0.20 6.88
N THR A 151 22.66 -1.05 7.67
CA THR A 151 21.20 -1.10 7.81
C THR A 151 20.66 0.15 8.51
N ARG A 152 21.33 0.64 9.57
CA ARG A 152 21.03 1.94 10.18
C ARG A 152 21.11 3.09 9.18
N GLN A 153 22.09 3.07 8.29
CA GLN A 153 22.25 4.08 7.24
C GLN A 153 21.13 4.01 6.18
N LEU A 154 20.62 2.82 5.86
CA LEU A 154 19.44 2.67 5.00
C LEU A 154 18.20 3.32 5.62
N ALA A 155 17.90 3.02 6.89
CA ALA A 155 16.77 3.62 7.60
C ALA A 155 16.94 5.14 7.77
N SER A 156 18.14 5.62 8.07
CA SER A 156 18.44 7.06 8.16
C SER A 156 18.13 7.79 6.84
N ARG A 157 18.59 7.24 5.71
CA ARG A 157 18.29 7.79 4.37
C ARG A 157 16.80 7.77 4.06
N ALA A 158 16.11 6.67 4.39
CA ALA A 158 14.67 6.57 4.24
C ALA A 158 13.95 7.68 5.03
N ARG A 159 14.27 7.87 6.31
CA ARG A 159 13.70 8.95 7.15
C ARG A 159 13.92 10.32 6.54
N ARG A 160 15.10 10.60 5.99
CA ARG A 160 15.39 11.89 5.35
C ARG A 160 14.50 12.11 4.12
N ARG A 161 14.26 11.07 3.31
CA ARG A 161 13.33 11.15 2.18
C ARG A 161 11.89 11.27 2.65
N VAL A 162 11.49 10.56 3.71
CA VAL A 162 10.14 10.65 4.28
C VAL A 162 9.85 12.06 4.79
N ARG A 163 10.77 12.64 5.56
CA ARG A 163 10.63 14.03 6.05
C ARG A 163 10.67 15.06 4.92
N GLY A 164 11.60 14.90 3.97
CA GLY A 164 11.71 15.79 2.82
C GLY A 164 10.52 15.72 1.86
N ALA A 165 9.85 14.56 1.79
CA ALA A 165 8.60 14.41 1.08
C ALA A 165 7.44 15.04 1.86
N SER A 166 7.34 14.83 3.18
CA SER A 166 6.19 15.19 4.04
C SER A 166 5.73 16.66 4.04
N THR A 167 6.54 17.60 3.56
CA THR A 167 6.14 19.01 3.39
C THR A 167 5.13 19.24 2.26
N SER A 168 4.89 18.27 1.38
CA SER A 168 3.92 18.34 0.27
C SER A 168 2.66 17.46 0.45
N PRO A 169 2.74 16.19 0.93
CA PRO A 169 1.65 15.22 0.95
C PRO A 169 0.46 15.58 1.83
N VAL A 170 0.63 16.21 2.98
CA VAL A 170 -0.52 16.48 3.87
C VAL A 170 -1.40 17.60 3.32
N ALA A 171 -0.78 18.68 2.83
CA ALA A 171 -1.49 19.75 2.14
C ALA A 171 -2.07 19.27 0.80
N GLU A 172 -1.33 18.42 0.08
CA GLU A 172 -1.80 17.78 -1.15
C GLU A 172 -2.98 16.83 -0.89
N LEU A 173 -2.96 16.06 0.20
CA LEU A 173 -4.08 15.19 0.59
C LEU A 173 -5.31 15.98 1.01
N ALA A 174 -5.13 17.10 1.73
CA ALA A 174 -6.24 18.00 2.04
C ALA A 174 -6.88 18.55 0.74
N ARG A 175 -6.05 18.94 -0.23
CA ARG A 175 -6.50 19.39 -1.55
C ARG A 175 -7.13 18.27 -2.39
N GLN A 176 -6.58 17.06 -2.34
CA GLN A 176 -7.18 15.87 -2.99
C GLN A 176 -8.55 15.55 -2.38
N ARG A 177 -8.69 15.65 -1.06
CA ARG A 177 -9.95 15.41 -0.36
C ARG A 177 -11.00 16.45 -0.73
N GLU A 178 -10.62 17.72 -0.82
CA GLU A 178 -11.49 18.79 -1.34
C GLU A 178 -12.00 18.49 -2.75
N VAL A 179 -11.14 18.01 -3.65
CA VAL A 179 -11.53 17.61 -5.02
C VAL A 179 -12.47 16.39 -5.01
N VAL A 180 -12.20 15.38 -4.18
CA VAL A 180 -13.04 14.18 -4.05
C VAL A 180 -14.41 14.54 -3.47
N ASP A 181 -14.46 15.34 -2.42
CA ASP A 181 -15.71 15.77 -1.78
C ASP A 181 -16.57 16.59 -2.76
N ALA A 182 -15.94 17.51 -3.52
CA ALA A 182 -16.63 18.25 -4.57
C ALA A 182 -17.15 17.33 -5.69
N PHE A 183 -16.39 16.29 -6.07
CA PHE A 183 -16.81 15.32 -7.08
C PHE A 183 -18.00 14.49 -6.61
N LEU A 184 -17.97 14.00 -5.37
CA LEU A 184 -19.08 13.23 -4.78
C LEU A 184 -20.34 14.09 -4.60
N ALA A 185 -20.20 15.35 -4.18
CA ALA A 185 -21.32 16.29 -4.10
C ALA A 185 -21.89 16.64 -5.48
N ALA A 186 -21.04 16.75 -6.51
CA ALA A 186 -21.50 16.93 -7.88
C ALA A 186 -22.28 15.71 -8.38
N ALA A 187 -21.78 14.50 -8.12
CA ALA A 187 -22.43 13.27 -8.57
C ALA A 187 -23.75 12.98 -7.83
N ARG A 188 -23.82 13.23 -6.52
CA ARG A 188 -25.02 12.92 -5.72
C ARG A 188 -26.05 14.04 -5.71
N ASP A 189 -25.58 15.28 -5.56
CA ASP A 189 -26.44 16.44 -5.30
C ASP A 189 -26.48 17.42 -6.49
N GLY A 190 -25.81 17.10 -7.60
CA GLY A 190 -25.79 17.94 -8.80
C GLY A 190 -24.98 19.23 -8.67
N ASN A 191 -24.08 19.33 -7.68
CA ASN A 191 -23.28 20.53 -7.42
C ASN A 191 -22.13 20.75 -8.43
N PHE A 192 -22.51 21.01 -9.68
CA PHE A 192 -21.60 21.25 -10.82
C PHE A 192 -20.60 22.38 -10.56
N GLY A 193 -21.06 23.50 -9.99
CA GLY A 193 -20.25 24.71 -9.79
C GLY A 193 -19.09 24.48 -8.83
N ALA A 194 -19.32 23.76 -7.74
CA ALA A 194 -18.28 23.44 -6.77
C ALA A 194 -17.19 22.55 -7.38
N LEU A 195 -17.56 21.57 -8.20
CA LEU A 195 -16.59 20.71 -8.87
C LEU A 195 -15.76 21.47 -9.93
N VAL A 196 -16.38 22.34 -10.73
CA VAL A 196 -15.62 23.16 -11.70
C VAL A 196 -14.62 24.09 -11.02
N ALA A 197 -14.94 24.60 -9.82
CA ALA A 197 -14.07 25.53 -9.10
C ALA A 197 -12.76 24.90 -8.60
N VAL A 198 -12.75 23.57 -8.37
CA VAL A 198 -11.58 22.85 -7.83
C VAL A 198 -10.80 22.06 -8.88
N LEU A 199 -11.38 21.84 -10.07
CA LEU A 199 -10.71 21.13 -11.17
C LEU A 199 -9.73 22.01 -11.93
N ASP A 200 -8.64 21.41 -12.38
CA ASP A 200 -7.74 22.03 -13.35
C ASP A 200 -8.47 22.29 -14.68
N PRO A 201 -8.30 23.47 -15.33
CA PRO A 201 -8.95 23.77 -16.60
C PRO A 201 -8.72 22.71 -17.69
N GLU A 202 -7.55 22.05 -17.68
CA GLU A 202 -7.12 21.03 -18.63
C GLU A 202 -7.25 19.60 -18.08
N VAL A 203 -8.04 19.40 -17.01
CA VAL A 203 -8.25 18.08 -16.41
C VAL A 203 -8.72 17.05 -17.45
N VAL A 204 -8.24 15.82 -17.31
CA VAL A 204 -8.60 14.71 -18.18
C VAL A 204 -9.21 13.59 -17.34
N LEU A 205 -10.46 13.24 -17.64
CA LEU A 205 -11.12 12.06 -17.10
C LEU A 205 -10.91 10.89 -18.07
N ARG A 206 -10.36 9.78 -17.56
CA ARG A 206 -10.20 8.53 -18.31
C ARG A 206 -11.02 7.44 -17.66
N ALA A 207 -11.75 6.68 -18.46
CA ALA A 207 -12.54 5.56 -17.98
C ALA A 207 -11.75 4.25 -18.17
N ASP A 208 -11.74 3.39 -17.16
CA ASP A 208 -11.13 2.06 -17.28
C ASP A 208 -11.91 1.17 -18.25
N ARG A 209 -11.22 0.18 -18.84
CA ARG A 209 -11.73 -0.72 -19.92
C ARG A 209 -13.15 -1.27 -19.74
N PRO A 210 -13.68 -1.61 -18.54
CA PRO A 210 -15.06 -2.07 -18.41
C PRO A 210 -16.11 -1.04 -18.83
N ALA A 211 -15.82 0.27 -18.66
CA ALA A 211 -16.72 1.37 -19.05
C ALA A 211 -16.73 1.60 -20.58
N VAL A 212 -15.66 1.20 -21.28
CA VAL A 212 -15.54 1.29 -22.75
C VAL A 212 -16.50 0.31 -23.44
N ILE A 213 -16.79 -0.83 -22.81
CA ILE A 213 -17.73 -1.83 -23.32
C ILE A 213 -19.18 -1.29 -23.32
N ALA A 214 -19.49 -0.30 -22.47
CA ALA A 214 -20.79 0.34 -22.37
C ALA A 214 -20.97 1.58 -23.29
N GLY A 215 -20.05 1.85 -24.22
CA GLY A 215 -20.17 2.95 -25.19
C GLY A 215 -19.80 4.34 -24.68
N ALA A 216 -19.16 4.45 -23.51
CA ALA A 216 -18.66 5.71 -22.99
C ALA A 216 -17.36 6.15 -23.70
N SER A 217 -17.17 7.47 -23.89
CA SER A 217 -15.90 8.04 -24.36
C SER A 217 -14.75 7.57 -23.47
N THR A 218 -13.64 7.14 -24.08
CA THR A 218 -12.43 6.70 -23.39
C THR A 218 -11.74 7.84 -22.65
N GLU A 219 -11.99 9.08 -23.07
CA GLU A 219 -11.38 10.27 -22.52
C GLU A 219 -12.34 11.48 -22.61
N VAL A 220 -12.40 12.28 -21.54
CA VAL A 220 -13.11 13.55 -21.48
C VAL A 220 -12.14 14.60 -20.99
N ARG A 221 -12.07 15.75 -21.66
CA ARG A 221 -11.11 16.82 -21.36
C ARG A 221 -11.84 18.09 -20.95
N GLY A 222 -11.27 18.79 -19.99
CA GLY A 222 -11.69 20.10 -19.52
C GLY A 222 -12.61 20.04 -18.30
N ALA A 223 -12.40 20.98 -17.36
CA ALA A 223 -13.09 21.01 -16.06
C ALA A 223 -14.61 20.93 -16.16
N ARG A 224 -15.20 21.71 -17.07
CA ARG A 224 -16.66 21.73 -17.28
C ARG A 224 -17.20 20.40 -17.81
N GLU A 225 -16.42 19.72 -18.66
CA GLU A 225 -16.91 18.54 -19.35
C GLU A 225 -16.80 17.28 -18.47
N VAL A 226 -15.74 17.24 -17.65
CA VAL A 226 -15.62 16.28 -16.56
C VAL A 226 -16.71 16.49 -15.50
N ALA A 227 -16.99 17.74 -15.10
CA ALA A 227 -18.03 18.02 -14.12
C ALA A 227 -19.44 17.66 -14.61
N ARG A 228 -19.73 17.88 -15.90
CA ARG A 228 -21.02 17.50 -16.50
C ARG A 228 -21.24 15.99 -16.44
N ARG A 229 -20.22 15.22 -16.85
CA ARG A 229 -20.20 13.75 -16.75
C ARG A 229 -20.41 13.25 -15.33
N ALA A 230 -19.82 13.91 -14.33
CA ALA A 230 -19.98 13.53 -12.92
C ALA A 230 -21.44 13.68 -12.45
N VAL A 231 -22.10 14.79 -12.81
CA VAL A 231 -23.51 15.05 -12.49
C VAL A 231 -24.44 14.09 -13.23
N GLU A 232 -24.20 13.84 -14.52
CA GLU A 232 -25.03 12.97 -15.35
C GLU A 232 -24.89 11.48 -15.00
N GLY A 233 -23.75 11.06 -14.45
CA GLY A 233 -23.50 9.67 -14.06
C GLY A 233 -24.05 9.26 -12.69
N GLY A 234 -24.54 10.22 -11.89
CA GLY A 234 -25.14 9.95 -10.57
C GLY A 234 -26.67 9.97 -10.53
N ALA A 235 -27.33 10.32 -11.65
CA ALA A 235 -28.79 10.24 -11.83
C ALA A 235 -29.21 8.88 -12.40
#